data_AF-A0A8T4QTF1-F1
#
_entry.id   AF-A0A8T4QTF1-F1
#
_cell.length_a   1.000
_cell.length_b   1.000
_cell.length_c   1.000
_cell.angle_alpha   90.00
_cell.angle_beta   90.00
_cell.angle_gamma   90.00
#
_symmetry.space_group_name_H-M   'P 1'
#
loop_
_entity.id
_entity.type
_entity.pdbx_description
1 polymer ?
#
loop_
_entity_poly.entity_id
_entity_poly.type
_entity_poly.pdbx_seq_one_letter_code
_entity_poly.pdbx_strand_id
1 'polypeptide(L)'
;MDLKEVKKEIESLLEPKILAGQIEKAVELAAPAKKRAFSKEFSSLRKSLQEIKSLETSSFYDLHYHLTALGTAQLLEDSRKVKFLSHKIVKDTTFGISALIKETKLLQEHTNQLQQSFSKLAPHLAQGMDLESSLLFTESKPENKIFQLKESSKKRAQILQRMGKHFVALIKKKK
;
A
#
# COMPACT_ATOMS: atom_id res chain seq x y z
N MET A 1 -15.78 -6.33 -16.91
CA MET A 1 -15.34 -5.97 -15.55
C MET A 1 -16.31 -4.93 -15.04
N ASP A 2 -16.89 -5.13 -13.87
CA ASP A 2 -17.73 -4.11 -13.24
C ASP A 2 -16.82 -3.11 -12.50
N LEU A 3 -16.75 -1.88 -13.02
CA LEU A 3 -15.98 -0.81 -12.38
C LEU A 3 -16.57 -0.42 -11.01
N LYS A 4 -17.86 -0.70 -10.74
CA LYS A 4 -18.45 -0.47 -9.41
C LYS A 4 -17.89 -1.43 -8.37
N GLU A 5 -17.64 -2.68 -8.74
CA GLU A 5 -17.00 -3.66 -7.88
C GLU A 5 -15.56 -3.26 -7.55
N VAL A 6 -14.80 -2.82 -8.56
CA VAL A 6 -13.42 -2.31 -8.36
C VAL A 6 -13.40 -1.10 -7.43
N LYS A 7 -14.37 -0.19 -7.53
CA LYS A 7 -14.48 0.96 -6.61
C LYS A 7 -14.65 0.50 -5.16
N LYS A 8 -15.55 -0.45 -4.90
CA LYS A 8 -15.74 -1.03 -3.56
C LYS A 8 -14.48 -1.70 -3.03
N GLU A 9 -13.75 -2.39 -3.91
CA GLU A 9 -12.47 -3.00 -3.53
C GLU A 9 -11.44 -1.95 -3.14
N ILE A 10 -11.34 -0.85 -3.88
CA ILE A 10 -10.47 0.29 -3.54
C ILE A 10 -10.88 0.91 -2.18
N GLU A 11 -12.18 1.12 -1.94
CA GLU A 11 -12.71 1.64 -0.67
C GLU A 11 -12.42 0.70 0.52
N SER A 12 -12.31 -0.61 0.27
CA SER A 12 -11.97 -1.61 1.29
C SER A 12 -10.48 -1.74 1.57
N LEU A 13 -9.62 -1.03 0.83
CA LEU A 13 -8.18 -1.09 1.04
C LEU A 13 -7.81 -0.44 2.38
N LEU A 14 -7.04 -1.17 3.17
CA LEU A 14 -6.43 -0.61 4.37
C LEU A 14 -5.37 0.42 3.98
N GLU A 15 -5.41 1.54 4.69
CA GLU A 15 -4.44 2.64 4.56
C GLU A 15 -3.08 2.24 5.15
N PRO A 16 -2.04 2.03 4.31
CA PRO A 16 -0.74 1.54 4.76
C PRO A 16 -0.09 2.49 5.77
N LYS A 17 -0.30 3.80 5.60
CA LYS A 17 0.15 4.84 6.51
C LYS A 17 -0.43 4.70 7.91
N ILE A 18 -1.72 4.34 8.03
CA ILE A 18 -2.39 4.15 9.32
C ILE A 18 -1.80 2.92 10.01
N LEU A 19 -1.70 1.78 9.29
CA LEU A 19 -1.14 0.55 9.84
C LEU A 19 0.32 0.74 10.29
N ALA A 20 1.15 1.39 9.47
CA ALA A 20 2.52 1.71 9.81
C ALA A 20 2.62 2.64 11.04
N GLY A 21 1.72 3.62 11.17
CA GLY A 21 1.65 4.47 12.36
C GLY A 21 1.29 3.70 13.63
N GLN A 22 0.37 2.74 13.53
CA GLN A 22 -0.01 1.89 14.65
C GLN A 22 1.08 0.90 15.07
N ILE A 23 1.91 0.43 14.13
CA ILE A 23 3.08 -0.41 14.41
C ILE A 23 4.18 0.42 15.09
N GLU A 24 4.45 1.63 14.59
CA GLU A 24 5.45 2.52 15.20
C GLU A 24 5.12 2.80 16.67
N LYS A 25 3.87 3.19 16.96
CA LYS A 25 3.42 3.43 18.34
C LYS A 25 3.61 2.22 19.24
N ALA A 26 3.25 1.02 18.76
CA ALA A 26 3.43 -0.21 19.52
C ALA A 26 4.92 -0.47 19.84
N VAL A 27 5.80 -0.27 18.85
CA VAL A 27 7.24 -0.47 19.02
C VAL A 27 7.86 0.59 19.93
N GLU A 28 7.39 1.83 19.90
CA GLU A 28 7.87 2.90 20.78
C GLU A 28 7.53 2.66 22.25
N LEU A 29 6.31 2.19 22.54
CA LEU A 29 5.88 1.79 23.89
C LEU A 29 6.76 0.65 24.45
N ALA A 30 7.17 -0.28 23.58
CA ALA A 30 7.96 -1.44 23.94
C ALA A 30 9.46 -1.18 24.15
N ALA A 31 9.98 -0.02 23.75
CA ALA A 31 11.42 0.19 23.55
C ALA A 31 12.15 1.17 24.50
N PRO A 32 11.76 1.47 25.75
CA PRO A 32 12.48 2.48 26.53
C PRO A 32 13.91 2.07 26.94
N ALA A 33 14.19 0.78 27.23
CA ALA A 33 15.44 0.36 27.88
C ALA A 33 16.54 -0.25 26.96
N LYS A 34 16.20 -0.79 25.78
CA LYS A 34 17.13 -1.62 24.96
C LYS A 34 17.52 -1.05 23.59
N LYS A 35 17.24 0.24 23.30
CA LYS A 35 17.53 0.89 22.00
C LYS A 35 19.00 0.81 21.57
N ARG A 36 19.95 0.74 22.52
CA ARG A 36 21.40 0.72 22.19
C ARG A 36 21.86 -0.61 21.60
N ALA A 37 21.41 -1.75 22.14
CA ALA A 37 21.85 -3.08 21.72
C ALA A 37 21.30 -3.51 20.36
N PHE A 38 20.13 -3.00 19.97
CA PHE A 38 19.45 -3.33 18.71
C PHE A 38 19.25 -2.10 17.81
N SER A 39 20.14 -1.11 17.94
CA SER A 39 20.01 0.20 17.27
C SER A 39 19.87 0.08 15.75
N LYS A 40 20.56 -0.92 15.15
CA LYS A 40 20.50 -1.20 13.71
C LYS A 40 19.13 -1.73 13.28
N GLU A 41 18.56 -2.67 14.02
CA GLU A 41 17.25 -3.26 13.74
C GLU A 41 16.14 -2.22 13.95
N PHE A 42 16.22 -1.41 15.02
CA PHE A 42 15.30 -0.29 15.24
C PHE A 42 15.38 0.75 14.11
N SER A 43 16.60 1.09 13.67
CA SER A 43 16.79 1.99 12.52
C SER A 43 16.20 1.43 11.24
N SER A 44 16.40 0.13 10.97
CA SER A 44 15.85 -0.56 9.80
C SER A 44 14.32 -0.57 9.83
N LEU A 45 13.74 -0.95 10.97
CA LEU A 45 12.29 -0.95 11.18
C LEU A 45 11.70 0.45 10.99
N ARG A 46 12.30 1.48 11.58
CA ARG A 46 11.84 2.86 11.47
C ARG A 46 11.91 3.36 10.03
N LYS A 47 12.99 3.03 9.31
CA LYS A 47 13.13 3.36 7.89
C LYS A 47 11.99 2.73 7.09
N SER A 48 11.75 1.42 7.22
CA SER A 48 10.65 0.75 6.51
C SER A 48 9.28 1.35 6.85
N LEU A 49 9.02 1.72 8.10
CA LEU A 49 7.78 2.40 8.49
C LEU A 49 7.63 3.79 7.87
N GLN A 50 8.71 4.57 7.80
CA GLN A 50 8.70 5.88 7.15
C GLN A 50 8.43 5.75 5.64
N GLU A 51 9.12 4.82 4.96
CA GLU A 51 8.91 4.56 3.54
C GLU A 51 7.45 4.15 3.26
N ILE A 52 6.86 3.26 4.07
CA ILE A 52 5.44 2.88 3.94
C ILE A 52 4.51 4.07 4.15
N LYS A 53 4.80 4.95 5.11
CA LYS A 53 3.97 6.15 5.38
C LYS A 53 4.04 7.21 4.30
N SER A 54 5.13 7.23 3.51
CA SER A 54 5.26 8.12 2.36
C SER A 54 4.55 7.63 1.10
N LEU A 55 4.06 6.39 1.06
CA LEU A 55 3.28 5.89 -0.06
C LEU A 55 1.87 6.51 -0.03
N GLU A 56 1.44 7.06 -1.16
CA GLU A 56 0.14 7.72 -1.31
C GLU A 56 -0.94 6.78 -1.84
N THR A 57 -2.13 6.81 -1.24
CA THR A 57 -3.27 5.93 -1.58
C THR A 57 -4.24 6.51 -2.61
N SER A 58 -4.22 7.83 -2.80
CA SER A 58 -5.12 8.58 -3.70
C SER A 58 -5.03 8.12 -5.16
N SER A 59 -3.89 7.57 -5.55
CA SER A 59 -3.54 7.12 -6.89
C SER A 59 -4.51 6.06 -7.48
N PHE A 60 -5.10 5.18 -6.67
CA PHE A 60 -6.04 4.16 -7.15
C PHE A 60 -7.40 4.73 -7.59
N TYR A 61 -7.89 5.76 -6.90
CA TYR A 61 -9.15 6.42 -7.26
C TYR A 61 -9.02 7.19 -8.58
N ASP A 62 -7.90 7.87 -8.79
CA ASP A 62 -7.63 8.61 -10.01
C ASP A 62 -7.56 7.68 -11.23
N LEU A 63 -6.89 6.53 -11.09
CA LEU A 63 -6.86 5.53 -12.16
C LEU A 63 -8.27 4.98 -12.45
N HIS A 64 -9.07 4.70 -11.42
CA HIS A 64 -10.45 4.23 -11.59
C HIS A 64 -11.30 5.25 -12.35
N TYR A 65 -11.20 6.52 -11.96
CA TYR A 65 -11.89 7.63 -12.61
C TYR A 65 -11.47 7.74 -14.09
N HIS A 66 -10.18 7.70 -14.38
CA HIS A 66 -9.68 7.79 -15.76
C HIS A 66 -10.12 6.61 -16.63
N LEU A 67 -10.16 5.38 -16.08
CA LEU A 67 -10.66 4.22 -16.81
C LEU A 67 -12.16 4.32 -17.10
N THR A 68 -12.93 4.79 -16.14
CA THR A 68 -14.37 5.03 -16.32
C THR A 68 -14.59 6.09 -17.40
N ALA A 69 -13.89 7.22 -17.31
CA ALA A 69 -13.96 8.29 -18.30
C ALA A 69 -13.52 7.83 -19.69
N LEU A 70 -12.53 6.92 -19.78
CA LEU A 70 -12.08 6.35 -21.05
C LEU A 70 -13.17 5.50 -21.69
N GLY A 71 -13.83 4.63 -20.90
CA GLY A 71 -14.98 3.85 -21.37
C GLY A 71 -16.12 4.72 -21.88
N THR A 72 -16.47 5.79 -21.14
CA THR A 72 -17.50 6.74 -21.59
C THR A 72 -17.08 7.47 -22.87
N ALA A 73 -15.84 7.94 -22.98
CA ALA A 73 -15.34 8.61 -24.17
C ALA A 73 -15.34 7.69 -25.41
N GLN A 74 -15.12 6.38 -25.22
CA GLN A 74 -15.23 5.41 -26.30
C GLN A 74 -16.67 5.22 -26.78
N LEU A 75 -17.64 5.17 -25.85
CA LEU A 75 -19.06 5.06 -26.19
C LEU A 75 -19.57 6.32 -26.93
N LEU A 76 -19.03 7.48 -26.60
CA LEU A 76 -19.36 8.76 -27.24
C LEU A 76 -18.51 9.06 -28.49
N GLU A 77 -17.65 8.12 -28.91
CA GLU A 77 -16.74 8.26 -30.06
C GLU A 77 -15.81 9.51 -30.00
N ASP A 78 -15.55 10.04 -28.81
CA ASP A 78 -14.71 11.22 -28.60
C ASP A 78 -13.23 10.84 -28.72
N SER A 79 -12.73 10.89 -29.96
CA SER A 79 -11.37 10.50 -30.30
C SER A 79 -10.29 11.31 -29.58
N ARG A 80 -10.54 12.59 -29.29
CA ARG A 80 -9.60 13.49 -28.61
C ARG A 80 -9.48 13.11 -27.15
N LYS A 81 -10.62 12.93 -26.47
CA LYS A 81 -10.68 12.52 -25.07
C LYS A 81 -10.12 11.12 -24.85
N VAL A 82 -10.37 10.19 -25.77
CA VAL A 82 -9.76 8.85 -25.73
C VAL A 82 -8.22 8.94 -25.81
N LYS A 83 -7.66 9.75 -26.71
CA LYS A 83 -6.19 9.94 -26.81
C LYS A 83 -5.62 10.54 -25.53
N PHE A 84 -6.25 11.58 -25.00
CA PHE A 84 -5.83 12.24 -23.77
C PHE A 84 -5.85 11.30 -22.56
N LEU A 85 -6.96 10.60 -22.33
CA LEU A 85 -7.10 9.68 -21.20
C LEU A 85 -6.17 8.48 -21.29
N SER A 86 -5.98 7.93 -22.50
CA SER A 86 -5.01 6.84 -22.71
C SER A 86 -3.59 7.28 -22.38
N HIS A 87 -3.22 8.50 -22.76
CA HIS A 87 -1.93 9.08 -22.41
C HIS A 87 -1.80 9.26 -20.89
N LYS A 88 -2.82 9.80 -20.23
CA LYS A 88 -2.86 9.96 -18.77
C LYS A 88 -2.71 8.62 -18.04
N ILE A 89 -3.45 7.59 -18.44
CA ILE A 89 -3.39 6.28 -17.80
C ILE A 89 -2.01 5.62 -17.92
N VAL A 90 -1.31 5.81 -19.05
CA VAL A 90 -0.04 5.11 -19.33
C VAL A 90 1.19 5.92 -18.94
N LYS A 91 1.22 7.21 -19.30
CA LYS A 91 2.41 8.06 -19.23
C LYS A 91 2.44 8.98 -18.00
N ASP A 92 1.34 9.09 -17.25
CA ASP A 92 1.36 9.87 -16.02
C ASP A 92 2.24 9.16 -14.98
N THR A 93 3.36 9.80 -14.64
CA THR A 93 4.36 9.29 -13.70
C THR A 93 3.92 9.40 -12.26
N THR A 94 2.85 10.13 -11.99
CA THR A 94 2.35 10.42 -10.65
C THR A 94 1.10 9.60 -10.35
N PHE A 95 0.15 9.53 -11.28
CA PHE A 95 -1.15 8.89 -11.06
C PHE A 95 -1.50 7.80 -12.09
N GLY A 96 -0.58 7.50 -13.00
CA GLY A 96 -0.78 6.46 -14.02
C GLY A 96 -0.57 5.04 -13.49
N ILE A 97 -0.92 4.05 -14.33
CA ILE A 97 -0.71 2.61 -14.03
C ILE A 97 0.74 2.34 -13.65
N SER A 98 1.70 2.97 -14.33
CA SER A 98 3.13 2.79 -14.08
C SER A 98 3.54 3.24 -12.67
N ALA A 99 2.99 4.38 -12.21
CA ALA A 99 3.23 4.90 -10.86
C ALA A 99 2.67 3.94 -9.80
N LEU A 100 1.43 3.49 -10.00
CA LEU A 100 0.77 2.52 -9.13
C LEU A 100 1.48 1.17 -9.06
N ILE A 101 2.05 0.69 -10.18
CA ILE A 101 2.88 -0.53 -10.20
C ILE A 101 4.10 -0.33 -9.31
N LYS A 102 4.78 0.81 -9.44
CA LYS A 102 5.97 1.13 -8.65
C LYS A 102 5.61 1.21 -7.16
N GLU A 103 4.57 1.94 -6.81
CA GLU A 103 4.10 2.10 -5.43
C GLU A 103 3.72 0.74 -4.80
N THR A 104 2.97 -0.10 -5.52
CA THR A 104 2.57 -1.42 -5.03
C THR A 104 3.79 -2.33 -4.77
N LYS A 105 4.81 -2.27 -5.64
CA LYS A 105 6.07 -2.99 -5.46
C LYS A 105 6.86 -2.48 -4.27
N LEU A 106 6.98 -1.16 -4.11
CA LEU A 106 7.66 -0.55 -2.96
C LEU A 106 6.95 -0.91 -1.65
N LEU A 107 5.61 -0.87 -1.62
CA LEU A 107 4.84 -1.32 -0.46
C LEU A 107 5.17 -2.77 -0.10
N GLN A 108 5.23 -3.66 -1.10
CA GLN A 108 5.56 -5.07 -0.87
C GLN A 108 6.98 -5.22 -0.31
N GLU A 109 7.96 -4.52 -0.91
CA GLU A 109 9.36 -4.56 -0.50
C GLU A 109 9.54 -4.06 0.94
N HIS A 110 9.03 -2.87 1.25
CA HIS A 110 9.16 -2.28 2.57
C HIS A 110 8.37 -3.06 3.63
N THR A 111 7.24 -3.68 3.28
CA THR A 111 6.51 -4.57 4.19
C THR A 111 7.32 -5.84 4.50
N ASN A 112 8.02 -6.41 3.51
CA ASN A 112 8.89 -7.56 3.73
C ASN A 112 10.10 -7.18 4.61
N GLN A 113 10.73 -6.03 4.36
CA GLN A 113 11.82 -5.51 5.19
C GLN A 113 11.37 -5.23 6.63
N LEU A 114 10.16 -4.66 6.79
CA LEU A 114 9.53 -4.44 8.08
C LEU A 114 9.31 -5.77 8.81
N GLN A 115 8.75 -6.77 8.15
CA GLN A 115 8.52 -8.10 8.72
C GLN A 115 9.84 -8.71 9.20
N GLN A 116 10.89 -8.69 8.37
CA GLN A 116 12.20 -9.23 8.73
C GLN A 116 12.83 -8.51 9.93
N SER A 117 12.77 -7.18 9.94
CA SER A 117 13.32 -6.36 11.03
C SER A 117 12.54 -6.59 12.33
N PHE A 118 11.22 -6.64 12.24
CA PHE A 118 10.34 -6.88 13.37
C PHE A 118 10.51 -8.28 13.96
N SER A 119 10.61 -9.34 13.14
CA SER A 119 10.85 -10.71 13.62
C SER A 119 12.16 -10.86 14.38
N LYS A 120 13.18 -10.06 14.05
CA LYS A 120 14.45 -10.01 14.81
C LYS A 120 14.30 -9.26 16.14
N LEU A 121 13.46 -8.24 16.19
CA LEU A 121 13.24 -7.42 17.38
C LEU A 121 12.26 -8.05 18.38
N ALA A 122 11.23 -8.74 17.90
CA ALA A 122 10.12 -9.23 18.70
C ALA A 122 10.55 -10.04 19.95
N PRO A 123 11.50 -10.98 19.87
CA PRO A 123 11.97 -11.73 21.04
C PRO A 123 12.59 -10.84 22.14
N HIS A 124 13.16 -9.70 21.74
CA HIS A 124 13.88 -8.80 22.64
C HIS A 124 13.00 -7.71 23.22
N LEU A 125 11.95 -7.32 22.47
CA LEU A 125 10.93 -6.39 22.94
C LEU A 125 10.25 -6.96 24.19
N ALA A 126 9.83 -8.22 24.18
CA ALA A 126 9.12 -8.86 25.30
C ALA A 126 9.96 -8.96 26.60
N GLN A 127 11.29 -9.05 26.50
CA GLN A 127 12.19 -9.29 27.63
C GLN A 127 12.61 -8.03 28.40
N GLY A 128 12.00 -6.87 28.13
CA GLY A 128 12.41 -5.59 28.74
C GLY A 128 11.28 -4.61 29.00
N MET A 129 10.02 -5.05 28.85
CA MET A 129 8.84 -4.24 29.12
C MET A 129 8.40 -4.38 30.58
N ASP A 130 7.92 -3.28 31.15
CA ASP A 130 7.07 -3.36 32.34
C ASP A 130 5.73 -4.04 31.98
N LEU A 131 4.97 -4.43 33.02
CA LEU A 131 3.73 -5.18 32.86
C LEU A 131 2.68 -4.41 32.03
N GLU A 132 2.59 -3.10 32.22
CA GLU A 132 1.64 -2.23 31.52
C GLU A 132 1.99 -2.12 30.03
N SER A 133 3.24 -1.84 29.70
CA SER A 133 3.74 -1.77 28.32
C SER A 133 3.65 -3.13 27.62
N SER A 134 3.86 -4.24 28.35
CA SER A 134 3.70 -5.60 27.82
C SER A 134 2.25 -5.92 27.46
N LEU A 135 1.30 -5.50 28.31
CA LEU A 135 -0.13 -5.65 28.06
C LEU A 135 -0.56 -4.82 26.85
N LEU A 136 -0.19 -3.53 26.81
CA LEU A 136 -0.48 -2.64 25.68
C LEU A 136 0.16 -3.13 24.37
N PHE A 137 1.39 -3.64 24.41
CA PHE A 137 2.07 -4.19 23.24
C PHE A 137 1.33 -5.42 22.70
N THR A 138 0.94 -6.34 23.59
CA THR A 138 0.20 -7.56 23.25
C THR A 138 -1.19 -7.24 22.69
N GLU A 139 -1.90 -6.28 23.28
CA GLU A 139 -3.19 -5.79 22.77
C GLU A 139 -3.05 -5.14 21.38
N SER A 140 -1.94 -4.43 21.16
CA SER A 140 -1.69 -3.74 19.90
C SER A 140 -1.41 -4.69 18.72
N LYS A 141 -1.07 -5.96 18.96
CA LYS A 141 -0.86 -7.03 17.94
C LYS A 141 -0.11 -6.54 16.69
N PRO A 142 1.13 -6.02 16.82
CA PRO A 142 1.89 -5.47 15.70
C PRO A 142 2.12 -6.49 14.56
N GLU A 143 2.26 -7.77 14.87
CA GLU A 143 2.37 -8.87 13.90
C GLU A 143 1.13 -8.94 13.00
N ASN A 144 -0.07 -8.79 13.57
CA ASN A 144 -1.31 -8.80 12.80
C ASN A 144 -1.39 -7.59 11.87
N LYS A 145 -0.89 -6.43 12.30
CA LYS A 145 -0.83 -5.21 11.45
C LYS A 145 0.17 -5.37 10.31
N ILE A 146 1.33 -6.00 10.55
CA ILE A 146 2.31 -6.35 9.50
C ILE A 146 1.67 -7.34 8.50
N PHE A 147 0.93 -8.33 8.99
CA PHE A 147 0.18 -9.24 8.13
C PHE A 147 -0.88 -8.50 7.29
N GLN A 148 -1.62 -7.58 7.88
CA GLN A 148 -2.58 -6.73 7.17
C GLN A 148 -1.93 -5.85 6.09
N LEU A 149 -0.73 -5.31 6.33
CA LEU A 149 0.05 -4.60 5.31
C LEU A 149 0.39 -5.50 4.12
N LYS A 150 0.79 -6.75 4.39
CA LYS A 150 1.12 -7.74 3.36
C LYS A 150 -0.10 -8.12 2.52
N GLU A 151 -1.24 -8.34 3.17
CA GLU A 151 -2.50 -8.61 2.47
C GLU A 151 -2.99 -7.39 1.67
N SER A 152 -2.83 -6.17 2.19
CA SER A 152 -3.14 -4.93 1.47
C SER A 152 -2.30 -4.80 0.20
N SER A 153 -1.00 -5.09 0.27
CA SER A 153 -0.10 -5.10 -0.90
C SER A 153 -0.56 -6.10 -1.98
N LYS A 154 -0.96 -7.33 -1.58
CA LYS A 154 -1.49 -8.33 -2.52
C LYS A 154 -2.79 -7.88 -3.18
N LYS A 155 -3.74 -7.33 -2.39
CA LYS A 155 -5.01 -6.82 -2.91
C LYS A 155 -4.79 -5.68 -3.92
N ARG A 156 -3.91 -4.74 -3.61
CA ARG A 156 -3.51 -3.66 -4.54
C ARG A 156 -2.98 -4.20 -5.86
N ALA A 157 -2.10 -5.20 -5.81
CA ALA A 157 -1.57 -5.83 -7.02
C ALA A 157 -2.67 -6.49 -7.87
N GLN A 158 -3.64 -7.17 -7.23
CA GLN A 158 -4.79 -7.78 -7.90
C GLN A 158 -5.69 -6.74 -8.57
N ILE A 159 -6.05 -5.68 -7.84
CA ILE A 159 -6.85 -4.55 -8.36
C ILE A 159 -6.15 -3.93 -9.57
N LEU A 160 -4.86 -3.63 -9.44
CA LEU A 160 -4.06 -3.03 -10.50
C LEU A 160 -3.98 -3.93 -11.75
N GLN A 161 -3.83 -5.24 -11.56
CA GLN A 161 -3.84 -6.21 -12.66
C GLN A 161 -5.19 -6.21 -13.39
N ARG A 162 -6.31 -6.17 -12.65
CA ARG A 162 -7.67 -6.11 -13.22
C ARG A 162 -7.89 -4.81 -13.98
N MET A 163 -7.51 -3.68 -13.40
CA MET A 163 -7.59 -2.35 -14.02
C MET A 163 -6.75 -2.28 -15.30
N GLY A 164 -5.52 -2.80 -15.27
CA GLY A 164 -4.65 -2.88 -16.44
C GLY A 164 -5.22 -3.77 -17.56
N LYS A 165 -5.77 -4.95 -17.22
CA LYS A 165 -6.47 -5.80 -18.19
C LYS A 165 -7.67 -5.08 -18.82
N HIS A 166 -8.42 -4.34 -18.01
CA HIS A 166 -9.56 -3.55 -18.50
C HIS A 166 -9.13 -2.44 -19.45
N PHE A 167 -8.07 -1.70 -19.10
CA PHE A 167 -7.47 -0.71 -19.98
C PHE A 167 -7.11 -1.30 -21.35
N VAL A 168 -6.39 -2.44 -21.37
CA VAL A 168 -6.01 -3.11 -22.61
C VAL A 168 -7.25 -3.52 -23.43
N ALA A 169 -8.29 -4.02 -22.78
CA ALA A 169 -9.54 -4.39 -23.45
C ALA A 169 -10.24 -3.17 -24.09
N LEU A 170 -10.27 -2.03 -23.40
CA LEU A 170 -10.80 -0.78 -23.94
C LEU A 170 -10.00 -0.35 -25.17
N ILE A 171 -8.67 -0.32 -25.09
CA ILE A 171 -7.82 0.12 -26.21
C ILE A 171 -7.89 -0.83 -27.42
N LYS A 172 -7.98 -2.15 -27.19
CA LYS A 172 -8.07 -3.15 -28.26
C LYS A 172 -9.38 -3.09 -29.04
N LYS A 173 -10.50 -2.68 -28.44
CA LYS A 173 -11.78 -2.50 -29.15
C LYS A 173 -11.76 -1.41 -30.23
N LYS A 174 -10.69 -0.61 -30.28
CA LYS A 174 -10.52 0.50 -31.24
C LYS A 174 -9.66 0.14 -32.45
N LYS A 175 -9.09 -1.07 -32.49
CA LYS A 175 -8.41 -1.65 -33.67
C LYS A 175 -9.36 -2.61 -34.35
#